data_AF-A0A835GD67-F1
#
_entry.id   AF-A0A835GD67-F1
#
_cell.length_a   1.000
_cell.length_b   1.000
_cell.length_c   1.000
_cell.angle_alpha   90.00
_cell.angle_beta   90.00
_cell.angle_gamma   90.00
#
_symmetry.space_group_name_H-M   'P 1'
#
loop_
_entity.id
_entity.type
_entity.pdbx_description
1 polymer ?
#
loop_
_entity_poly.entity_id
_entity_poly.type
_entity_poly.pdbx_seq_one_letter_code
_entity_poly.pdbx_strand_id
1 'polypeptide(L)'
;MGRTSQKARPILLKLQDVALRDNIWHTKTKCKGSGITISEFLTKARHSVFMSARERFGVSQCWTREGTVYVLDFKGIRHRVTSSEDLDKIELQPSERDVAPPVAMAAGKVVVPRAKRAASRR
;
A
#
# COMPACT_ATOMS: atom_id res chain seq x y z
N MET A 1 -5.36 -36.05 5.97
CA MET A 1 -4.97 -35.49 4.66
C MET A 1 -4.39 -34.09 4.85
N GLY A 2 -3.08 -33.93 4.69
CA GLY A 2 -2.40 -32.65 4.89
C GLY A 2 -2.53 -31.74 3.67
N ARG A 3 -2.84 -30.46 3.87
CA ARG A 3 -2.87 -29.45 2.80
C ARG A 3 -1.49 -29.33 2.15
N THR A 4 -1.34 -29.79 0.92
CA THR A 4 -0.18 -29.49 0.05
C THR A 4 -0.28 -28.06 -0.47
N SER A 5 -0.13 -27.09 0.42
CA SER A 5 0.07 -25.71 -0.04
C SER A 5 1.47 -25.62 -0.61
N GLN A 6 1.58 -25.28 -1.91
CA GLN A 6 2.85 -25.03 -2.60
C GLN A 6 3.60 -23.81 -2.05
N LYS A 7 3.00 -23.05 -1.11
CA LYS A 7 3.62 -21.87 -0.50
C LYS A 7 4.40 -22.25 0.75
N ALA A 8 5.63 -21.74 0.83
CA ALA A 8 6.44 -21.84 2.03
C ALA A 8 5.69 -21.28 3.26
N ARG A 9 5.86 -21.95 4.41
CA ARG A 9 5.25 -21.49 5.67
C ARG A 9 5.99 -20.23 6.15
N PRO A 10 5.26 -19.19 6.61
CA PRO A 10 5.90 -18.03 7.22
C PRO A 10 6.69 -18.42 8.47
N ILE A 11 7.82 -17.75 8.69
CA ILE A 11 8.68 -17.93 9.87
C ILE A 11 8.49 -16.71 10.77
N LEU A 12 8.23 -16.94 12.06
CA LEU A 12 8.22 -15.89 13.06
C LEU A 12 9.62 -15.74 13.66
N LEU A 13 10.22 -14.56 13.49
CA LEU A 13 11.54 -14.23 14.04
C LEU A 13 11.38 -13.28 15.23
N LYS A 14 11.76 -13.74 16.43
CA LYS A 14 11.85 -12.91 17.63
C LYS A 14 13.31 -12.56 17.87
N LEU A 15 13.62 -11.27 17.84
CA LEU A 15 14.96 -10.74 18.11
C LEU A 15 15.05 -10.28 19.57
N GLN A 16 16.23 -10.46 20.16
CA GLN A 16 16.50 -10.01 21.53
C GLN A 16 16.63 -8.48 21.59
N ASP A 17 17.34 -7.89 20.63
CA ASP A 17 17.57 -6.45 20.54
C ASP A 17 16.59 -5.78 19.57
N VAL A 18 15.97 -4.71 20.06
CA VAL A 18 15.04 -3.87 19.31
C VAL A 18 15.77 -3.08 18.23
N ALA A 19 16.99 -2.59 18.50
CA ALA A 19 17.75 -1.81 17.53
C ALA A 19 18.15 -2.68 16.32
N LEU A 20 18.55 -3.93 16.56
CA LEU A 20 18.79 -4.91 15.49
C LEU A 20 17.53 -5.19 14.66
N ARG A 21 16.37 -5.38 15.32
CA ARG A 21 15.08 -5.56 14.62
C ARG A 21 14.79 -4.38 13.70
N ASP A 22 14.97 -3.17 14.21
CA ASP A 22 14.69 -1.96 13.46
C ASP A 22 15.67 -1.80 12.30
N ASN A 23 16.95 -2.10 12.48
CA ASN A 23 17.93 -2.12 11.39
C ASN A 23 17.51 -3.09 10.26
N ILE A 24 17.11 -4.31 10.60
CA ILE A 24 16.58 -5.29 9.64
C ILE A 24 15.33 -4.74 8.93
N TRP A 25 14.42 -4.11 9.67
CA TRP A 25 13.20 -3.54 9.09
C TRP A 25 13.49 -2.41 8.09
N HIS A 26 14.42 -1.50 8.40
CA HIS A 26 14.79 -0.40 7.51
C HIS A 26 15.55 -0.89 6.27
N THR A 27 16.35 -1.96 6.41
CA THR A 27 17.15 -2.52 5.31
C THR A 27 16.42 -3.59 4.50
N LYS A 28 15.17 -3.93 4.84
CA LYS A 28 14.37 -4.97 4.17
C LYS A 28 14.20 -4.78 2.66
N THR A 29 14.36 -3.56 2.15
CA THR A 29 14.32 -3.26 0.71
C THR A 29 15.40 -4.01 -0.05
N LYS A 30 16.50 -4.39 0.60
CA LYS A 30 17.55 -5.26 0.03
C LYS A 30 17.04 -6.67 -0.31
N CYS A 31 15.92 -7.11 0.28
CA CYS A 31 15.28 -8.38 -0.06
C CYS A 31 14.39 -8.28 -1.32
N LYS A 32 14.20 -7.09 -1.90
CA LYS A 32 13.40 -6.94 -3.12
C LYS A 32 14.02 -7.76 -4.26
N GLY A 33 13.19 -8.57 -4.92
CA GLY A 33 13.63 -9.48 -5.99
C GLY A 33 14.09 -10.87 -5.52
N SER A 34 14.28 -11.08 -4.21
CA SER A 34 14.65 -12.40 -3.66
C SER A 34 13.48 -13.39 -3.52
N GLY A 35 12.24 -12.93 -3.71
CA GLY A 35 11.03 -13.70 -3.39
C GLY A 35 10.69 -13.75 -1.89
N ILE A 36 11.53 -13.17 -1.02
CA ILE A 36 11.30 -13.08 0.42
C ILE A 36 10.59 -11.77 0.75
N THR A 37 9.56 -11.84 1.60
CA THR A 37 8.86 -10.67 2.13
C THR A 37 9.04 -10.61 3.64
N ILE A 38 9.49 -9.46 4.15
CA ILE A 38 9.56 -9.18 5.59
C ILE A 38 8.35 -8.33 5.96
N SER A 39 7.53 -8.83 6.89
CA SER A 39 6.34 -8.15 7.41
C SER A 39 6.40 -8.11 8.93
N GLU A 40 5.88 -7.05 9.53
CA GLU A 40 5.84 -6.89 10.97
C GLU A 40 4.74 -7.77 11.55
N PHE A 41 5.00 -8.38 12.70
CA PHE A 41 4.02 -9.20 13.39
C PHE A 41 3.07 -8.31 14.20
N LEU A 42 1.91 -8.02 13.63
CA LEU A 42 0.87 -7.21 14.25
C LEU A 42 -0.14 -8.06 15.01
N THR A 43 -0.73 -7.50 16.07
CA THR A 43 -1.91 -8.10 16.70
C THR A 43 -3.09 -8.13 15.71
N LYS A 44 -4.06 -9.00 15.94
CA LYS A 44 -5.23 -9.15 15.05
C LYS A 44 -5.94 -7.82 14.78
N ALA A 45 -6.14 -7.00 15.81
CA ALA A 45 -6.78 -5.69 15.70
C ALA A 45 -5.96 -4.73 14.82
N ARG A 46 -4.65 -4.59 15.09
CA ARG A 46 -3.77 -3.70 14.32
C ARG A 46 -3.60 -4.17 12.87
N HIS A 47 -3.52 -5.48 12.66
CA HIS A 47 -3.52 -6.07 11.33
C HIS A 47 -4.80 -5.74 10.56
N SER A 48 -5.97 -5.86 11.22
CA SER A 48 -7.26 -5.49 10.60
C SER A 48 -7.26 -4.03 10.16
N VAL A 49 -6.86 -3.11 11.04
CA VAL A 49 -6.76 -1.68 10.74
C VAL A 49 -5.78 -1.42 9.60
N PHE A 50 -4.62 -2.10 9.60
CA PHE A 50 -3.62 -1.97 8.54
C PHE A 50 -4.14 -2.42 7.17
N MET A 51 -4.89 -3.53 7.13
CA MET A 51 -5.49 -4.03 5.89
C MET A 51 -6.58 -3.08 5.38
N SER A 52 -7.45 -2.59 6.26
CA SER A 52 -8.46 -1.58 5.91
C SER A 52 -7.84 -0.27 5.42
N ALA A 53 -6.73 0.17 6.02
CA ALA A 53 -5.98 1.33 5.56
C ALA A 53 -5.46 1.12 4.12
N ARG A 54 -4.85 -0.04 3.85
CA ARG A 54 -4.31 -0.37 2.51
C ARG A 54 -5.39 -0.47 1.45
N GLU A 55 -6.58 -0.94 1.83
CA GLU A 55 -7.75 -0.98 0.95
C GLU A 55 -8.23 0.42 0.57
N ARG A 56 -8.26 1.35 1.54
CA ARG A 56 -8.76 2.73 1.34
C ARG A 56 -7.75 3.67 0.67
N PHE A 57 -6.50 3.68 1.15
CA PHE A 57 -5.47 4.66 0.76
C PHE A 57 -4.42 4.09 -0.21
N GLY A 58 -4.44 2.78 -0.43
CA GLY A 58 -3.45 2.08 -1.24
C GLY A 58 -2.21 1.67 -0.44
N VAL A 59 -1.50 0.67 -0.98
CA VAL A 59 -0.36 0.03 -0.32
C VAL A 59 0.81 0.99 -0.09
N SER A 60 1.08 1.89 -1.01
CA SER A 60 2.23 2.81 -0.93
C SER A 60 2.07 3.88 0.15
N GLN A 61 0.83 4.20 0.53
CA GLN A 61 0.53 5.22 1.54
C GLN A 61 0.46 4.67 2.96
N CYS A 62 0.56 3.35 3.13
CA CYS A 62 0.40 2.70 4.43
C CYS A 62 1.68 1.93 4.80
N TRP A 63 2.19 2.16 6.00
CA TRP A 63 3.30 1.36 6.55
C TRP A 63 3.10 1.11 8.03
N THR A 64 3.92 0.21 8.56
CA THR A 64 4.01 -0.03 10.00
C THR A 64 5.41 0.26 10.50
N ARG A 65 5.47 0.66 11.77
CA ARG A 65 6.72 0.87 12.50
C ARG A 65 6.43 0.61 13.97
N GLU A 66 7.23 -0.26 14.60
CA GLU A 66 7.14 -0.57 16.03
C GLU A 66 5.71 -1.03 16.43
N GLY A 67 5.08 -1.80 15.54
CA GLY A 67 3.73 -2.30 15.67
C GLY A 67 2.64 -1.24 15.53
N THR A 68 2.98 0.00 15.19
CA THR A 68 2.03 1.10 14.95
C THR A 68 1.77 1.27 13.47
N VAL A 69 0.52 1.50 13.10
CA VAL A 69 0.10 1.75 11.71
C VAL A 69 0.18 3.24 11.42
N TYR A 70 0.73 3.57 10.25
CA TYR A 70 0.78 4.94 9.74
C TYR A 70 0.20 5.01 8.34
N VAL A 71 -0.49 6.10 8.06
CA VAL A 71 -1.08 6.42 6.75
C VAL A 71 -0.61 7.82 6.33
N LEU A 72 -0.20 7.97 5.08
CA LEU A 72 0.05 9.26 4.46
C LEU A 72 -1.22 9.75 3.78
N ASP A 73 -1.66 10.96 4.11
CA ASP A 73 -2.79 11.59 3.41
C ASP A 73 -2.37 12.20 2.07
N PHE A 74 -3.33 12.78 1.34
CA PHE A 74 -3.04 13.41 0.05
C PHE A 74 -2.21 14.71 0.17
N LYS A 75 -2.20 15.33 1.35
CA LYS A 75 -1.39 16.53 1.66
C LYS A 75 0.04 16.16 2.03
N GLY A 76 0.37 14.86 2.12
CA GLY A 76 1.68 14.37 2.54
C GLY A 76 1.90 14.37 4.05
N ILE A 77 0.83 14.53 4.84
CA ILE A 77 0.88 14.48 6.31
C ILE A 77 0.74 13.03 6.76
N ARG A 78 1.56 12.65 7.74
CA ARG A 78 1.59 11.30 8.32
C ARG A 78 0.66 11.24 9.52
N HIS A 79 -0.29 10.31 9.46
CA HIS A 79 -1.25 10.05 10.52
C HIS A 79 -0.92 8.74 11.22
N ARG A 80 -0.92 8.75 12.55
CA ARG A 80 -0.87 7.53 13.36
C ARG A 80 -2.29 6.98 13.47
N VAL A 81 -2.46 5.70 13.16
CA VAL A 81 -3.77 5.04 13.16
C VAL A 81 -3.76 3.91 14.18
N THR A 82 -4.77 3.90 15.05
CA THR A 82 -4.97 2.87 16.07
C THR A 82 -6.31 2.15 15.94
N SER A 83 -7.29 2.81 15.31
CA SER A 83 -8.65 2.31 15.13
C SER A 83 -9.17 2.55 13.71
N SER A 84 -10.36 2.01 13.40
CA SER A 84 -11.07 2.33 12.17
C SER A 84 -11.55 3.79 12.11
N GLU A 85 -11.95 4.36 13.25
CA GLU A 85 -12.42 5.75 13.34
C GLU A 85 -11.31 6.75 12.97
N ASP A 86 -10.06 6.41 13.28
CA ASP A 86 -8.90 7.20 12.86
C ASP A 86 -8.78 7.25 11.33
N LEU A 87 -9.16 6.18 10.63
CA LEU A 87 -9.14 6.13 9.16
C LEU A 87 -10.23 7.01 8.53
N ASP A 88 -11.38 7.16 9.19
CA ASP A 88 -12.49 7.98 8.70
C ASP A 88 -12.17 9.48 8.76
N LYS A 89 -11.26 9.88 9.66
CA LYS A 89 -10.80 11.27 9.83
C LYS A 89 -9.74 11.69 8.80
N ILE A 90 -9.15 10.73 8.08
CA ILE A 90 -8.08 11.00 7.11
C ILE A 90 -8.70 11.25 5.75
N GLU A 91 -8.48 12.45 5.22
CA GLU A 91 -9.00 12.84 3.93
C GLU A 91 -8.38 11.97 2.81
N LEU A 92 -9.24 11.39 1.98
CA LEU A 92 -8.83 10.77 0.72
C LEU A 92 -8.55 11.86 -0.31
N GLN A 93 -7.71 11.57 -1.31
CA GLN A 93 -7.65 12.44 -2.49
C GLN A 93 -9.07 12.71 -2.98
N PRO A 94 -9.42 13.96 -3.31
CA PRO A 94 -10.60 14.22 -4.13
C PRO A 94 -10.39 13.43 -5.41
N SER A 95 -11.15 12.36 -5.59
CA SER A 95 -11.20 11.69 -6.87
C SER A 95 -11.62 12.73 -7.91
N GLU A 96 -10.96 12.78 -9.06
CA GLU A 96 -11.43 13.48 -10.27
C GLU A 96 -12.74 12.82 -10.78
N ARG A 97 -13.78 12.80 -9.93
CA ARG A 97 -15.13 12.29 -10.19
C ARG A 97 -16.17 13.42 -10.23
N ASP A 98 -15.74 14.67 -10.06
CA ASP A 98 -16.51 15.86 -10.38
C ASP A 98 -15.93 16.55 -11.63
N VAL A 99 -15.85 15.82 -12.74
CA VAL A 99 -16.06 16.46 -14.04
C VAL A 99 -17.53 16.25 -14.34
N ALA A 100 -18.30 17.34 -14.26
CA ALA A 100 -19.71 17.44 -14.61
C ALA A 100 -20.06 16.66 -15.90
N PRO A 101 -21.31 16.18 -16.07
CA PRO A 101 -21.69 15.45 -17.28
C PRO A 101 -21.37 16.30 -18.52
N PRO A 102 -20.90 15.68 -19.63
CA PRO A 102 -20.67 16.43 -20.85
C PRO A 102 -22.02 16.94 -21.33
N VAL A 103 -22.20 18.26 -21.30
CA VAL A 103 -23.26 18.92 -22.06
C VAL A 103 -22.97 18.61 -23.52
N ALA A 104 -23.74 17.70 -24.10
CA ALA A 104 -23.74 17.50 -25.53
C ALA A 104 -24.23 18.80 -26.19
N MET A 105 -23.42 19.38 -27.09
CA MET A 105 -23.89 19.80 -28.41
C MET A 105 -22.72 20.18 -29.34
N ALA A 106 -22.78 19.54 -30.51
CA ALA A 106 -22.40 20.04 -31.84
C ALA A 106 -20.92 20.15 -32.28
N ALA A 107 -20.63 19.31 -33.28
CA ALA A 107 -19.81 19.56 -34.47
C ALA A 107 -18.28 19.59 -34.35
N GLY A 108 -17.67 18.45 -34.69
CA GLY A 108 -16.64 18.41 -35.73
C GLY A 108 -15.18 18.44 -35.30
N LYS A 109 -14.57 17.26 -35.13
CA LYS A 109 -13.49 16.72 -35.98
C LYS A 109 -12.89 15.48 -35.32
N VAL A 110 -12.88 14.39 -36.09
CA VAL A 110 -12.23 13.13 -35.76
C VAL A 110 -10.73 13.35 -35.70
N VAL A 111 -10.10 13.05 -34.56
CA VAL A 111 -8.65 12.89 -34.45
C VAL A 111 -8.36 11.44 -34.05
N VAL A 112 -7.70 10.73 -34.96
CA VAL A 112 -7.35 9.31 -34.86
C VAL A 112 -6.28 9.12 -33.76
N PRO A 113 -6.38 8.11 -32.88
CA PRO A 113 -5.37 7.86 -31.86
C PRO A 113 -4.11 7.21 -32.48
N ARG A 114 -2.95 7.86 -32.30
CA ARG A 114 -1.66 7.32 -32.74
C ARG A 114 -1.18 6.23 -31.78
N ALA A 115 -0.88 5.07 -32.37
CA ALA A 115 -0.57 3.81 -31.70
C ALA A 115 0.66 3.80 -30.78
N LYS A 116 0.60 2.87 -29.81
CA LYS A 116 1.66 2.39 -28.92
C LYS A 116 2.97 2.13 -29.65
N ARG A 117 4.11 2.47 -29.03
CA ARG A 117 5.41 1.86 -29.34
C ARG A 117 6.09 1.31 -28.10
N ALA A 118 6.61 0.10 -28.29
CA ALA A 118 7.24 -0.77 -27.32
C ALA A 118 8.71 -0.39 -27.02
N ALA A 119 9.28 -1.15 -26.09
CA ALA A 119 10.60 -1.10 -25.47
C ALA A 119 11.82 -0.83 -26.37
N SER A 120 12.89 -0.35 -25.73
CA SER A 120 14.28 -0.62 -26.13
C SER A 120 15.19 -0.70 -24.90
N ARG A 121 15.94 -1.80 -24.81
CA ARG A 121 17.07 -2.05 -23.91
C ARG A 121 18.30 -1.27 -24.39
N ARG A 122 19.19 -0.93 -23.46
CA ARG A 122 20.64 -1.08 -23.63
C ARG A 122 21.25 -1.64 -22.36
#